data_AF-A0A2W2EMA8-F1
#
_entry.id   AF-A0A2W2EMA8-F1
#
_cell.length_a   1.000
_cell.length_b   1.000
_cell.length_c   1.000
_cell.angle_alpha   90.00
_cell.angle_beta   90.00
_cell.angle_gamma   90.00
#
_symmetry.space_group_name_H-M   'P 1'
#
loop_
_entity.id
_entity.type
_entity.pdbx_description
1 polymer ?
#
loop_
_entity_poly.entity_id
_entity_poly.type
_entity_poly.pdbx_seq_one_letter_code
_entity_poly.pdbx_strand_id
1 'polypeptide(L)'
;MSQTERPAWRVAADPDTVERDLTRLVLTLVELVRQLVERQSVRRMEQGDLTDEQIEALGVALMRLEEAMGDLCDHFGLRPQDLNLDLGPLGTLLPSND
;
A
#
# COMPACT_ATOMS: atom_id res chain seq x y z
N MET A 1 -1.71 -33.94 -18.78
CA MET A 1 -2.53 -33.52 -17.63
C MET A 1 -2.02 -32.16 -17.21
N SER A 2 -2.61 -31.09 -17.72
CA SER A 2 -2.22 -29.72 -17.36
C SER A 2 -3.15 -29.25 -16.25
N GLN A 3 -2.63 -29.19 -15.03
CA GLN A 3 -3.30 -28.54 -13.92
C GLN A 3 -3.23 -27.04 -14.18
N THR A 4 -4.31 -26.46 -14.67
CA THR A 4 -4.51 -25.01 -14.64
C THR A 4 -4.74 -24.64 -13.18
N GLU A 5 -3.68 -24.22 -12.49
CA GLU A 5 -3.79 -23.57 -11.18
C GLU A 5 -4.71 -22.36 -11.37
N ARG A 6 -5.95 -22.49 -10.89
CA ARG A 6 -6.89 -21.37 -10.81
C ARG A 6 -6.26 -20.37 -9.84
N PRO A 7 -6.02 -19.10 -10.23
CA PRO A 7 -5.56 -18.12 -9.26
C PRO A 7 -6.65 -18.04 -8.21
N ALA A 8 -6.29 -18.38 -6.97
CA ALA A 8 -7.17 -18.32 -5.83
C ALA A 8 -7.38 -16.84 -5.42
N TRP A 9 -7.83 -15.99 -6.35
CA TRP A 9 -8.58 -14.79 -6.00
C TRP A 9 -10.02 -15.21 -5.68
N ARG A 10 -10.15 -16.11 -4.71
CA ARG A 10 -11.34 -16.09 -3.88
C ARG A 10 -10.92 -15.23 -2.71
N VAL A 11 -11.30 -13.95 -2.74
CA VAL A 11 -11.68 -13.28 -1.51
C VAL A 11 -12.77 -14.20 -0.95
N ALA A 12 -12.37 -15.17 -0.13
CA ALA A 12 -13.26 -15.97 0.67
C ALA A 12 -13.76 -15.00 1.73
N ALA A 13 -14.68 -14.14 1.27
CA ALA A 13 -15.38 -13.17 2.08
C ALA A 13 -16.31 -13.98 2.97
N ASP A 14 -15.73 -14.56 4.01
CA ASP A 14 -16.49 -15.02 5.16
C ASP A 14 -17.20 -13.78 5.69
N PRO A 15 -18.54 -13.77 5.81
CA PRO A 15 -19.27 -12.62 6.33
C PRO A 15 -18.72 -12.12 7.68
N ASP A 16 -18.07 -12.99 8.45
CA ASP A 16 -17.44 -12.64 9.72
C ASP A 16 -16.06 -11.94 9.54
N THR A 17 -15.42 -12.01 8.36
CA THR A 17 -14.12 -11.39 8.06
C THR A 17 -14.13 -10.34 6.95
N VAL A 18 -15.24 -10.20 6.21
CA VAL A 18 -15.40 -9.26 5.09
C VAL A 18 -14.97 -7.84 5.44
N GLU A 19 -15.38 -7.34 6.61
CA GLU A 19 -15.03 -5.99 7.04
C GLU A 19 -13.51 -5.82 7.16
N ARG A 20 -12.83 -6.79 7.79
CA ARG A 20 -11.38 -6.77 7.96
C ARG A 20 -10.65 -6.92 6.62
N ASP A 21 -11.13 -7.79 5.73
CA ASP A 21 -10.53 -8.02 4.41
C ASP A 21 -10.69 -6.80 3.48
N LEU A 22 -11.85 -6.14 3.51
CA LEU A 22 -12.07 -4.90 2.78
C LEU A 22 -11.22 -3.75 3.34
N THR A 23 -11.13 -3.63 4.66
CA THR A 23 -10.26 -2.62 5.29
C THR A 23 -8.81 -2.85 4.92
N ARG A 24 -8.32 -4.09 4.98
CA ARG A 24 -6.98 -4.45 4.52
C ARG A 24 -6.77 -4.05 3.06
N LEU A 25 -7.73 -4.33 2.16
CA LEU A 25 -7.63 -3.94 0.75
C LEU A 25 -7.55 -2.41 0.57
N VAL A 26 -8.39 -1.65 1.28
CA VAL A 26 -8.37 -0.18 1.22
C VAL A 26 -7.04 0.36 1.72
N LEU A 27 -6.57 -0.10 2.88
CA LEU A 27 -5.27 0.32 3.44
C LEU A 27 -4.11 -0.06 2.51
N THR A 28 -4.19 -1.22 1.86
CA THR A 28 -3.23 -1.63 0.84
C THR A 28 -3.19 -0.66 -0.35
N LEU A 29 -4.36 -0.23 -0.84
CA LEU A 29 -4.44 0.73 -1.94
C LEU A 29 -3.91 2.11 -1.54
N VAL A 30 -4.21 2.56 -0.32
CA VAL A 30 -3.67 3.83 0.21
C VAL A 30 -2.15 3.76 0.31
N GLU A 31 -1.59 2.65 0.80
CA GLU A 31 -0.15 2.42 0.89
C GLU A 31 0.53 2.41 -0.49
N LEU A 32 -0.10 1.77 -1.48
CA LEU A 32 0.38 1.80 -2.87
C LEU A 32 0.45 3.23 -3.41
N VAL A 33 -0.59 4.03 -3.15
CA VAL A 33 -0.63 5.44 -3.57
C VAL A 33 0.44 6.25 -2.82
N ARG A 34 0.65 6.03 -1.52
CA ARG A 34 1.71 6.67 -0.74
C ARG A 34 3.08 6.44 -1.37
N GLN A 35 3.42 5.18 -1.66
CA GLN A 35 4.70 4.81 -2.29
C GLN A 35 4.85 5.40 -3.70
N LEU A 36 3.76 5.44 -4.48
CA LEU A 36 3.79 6.07 -5.79
C LEU A 36 4.06 7.57 -5.68
N VAL A 37 3.37 8.26 -4.76
CA VAL A 37 3.59 9.69 -4.52
C VAL A 37 5.03 9.91 -4.10
N GLU A 38 5.55 9.19 -3.11
CA GLU A 38 6.93 9.25 -2.66
C GLU A 38 7.93 9.09 -3.81
N ARG A 39 7.74 8.09 -4.66
CA ARG A 39 8.61 7.86 -5.83
C ARG A 39 8.54 9.00 -6.84
N GLN A 40 7.36 9.57 -7.08
CA GLN A 40 7.25 10.74 -7.97
C GLN A 40 7.86 12.00 -7.34
N SER A 41 7.77 12.15 -6.02
CA SER A 41 8.43 13.22 -5.27
C SER A 41 9.93 13.21 -5.53
N VAL A 42 10.58 12.05 -5.33
CA VAL A 42 12.01 11.88 -5.60
C VAL A 42 12.36 12.23 -7.04
N ARG A 43 11.60 11.71 -8.01
CA ARG A 43 11.85 12.02 -9.43
C ARG A 43 11.72 13.51 -9.77
N ARG A 44 10.73 14.20 -9.21
CA ARG A 44 10.55 15.65 -9.43
C ARG A 44 11.63 16.47 -8.72
N MET A 45 12.07 16.04 -7.54
CA MET A 45 13.20 16.65 -6.82
C MET A 45 14.48 16.58 -7.65
N GLU A 46 14.79 15.41 -8.21
CA GLU A 46 15.96 15.21 -9.08
C GLU A 46 15.90 16.07 -10.37
N GLN A 47 14.70 16.35 -10.87
CA GLN A 47 14.47 17.17 -12.06
C GLN A 47 14.45 18.68 -11.76
N GLY A 48 14.44 19.08 -10.48
CA GLY A 48 14.31 20.49 -10.07
C GLY A 48 12.89 21.06 -10.27
N ASP A 49 11.88 20.19 -10.39
CA ASP A 49 10.48 20.56 -10.63
C ASP A 49 9.73 21.00 -9.34
N LEU A 50 10.40 20.97 -8.19
CA LEU A 50 9.85 21.34 -6.89
C LEU A 50 10.74 22.37 -6.19
N THR A 51 10.11 23.35 -5.54
CA THR A 51 10.82 24.27 -4.62
C THR A 51 11.13 23.60 -3.29
N ASP A 52 12.11 24.13 -2.55
CA ASP A 52 12.47 23.63 -1.22
C ASP A 52 11.27 23.59 -0.26
N GLU A 53 10.42 24.61 -0.30
CA GLU A 53 9.17 24.69 0.49
C GLU A 53 8.18 23.58 0.12
N GLN A 54 8.06 23.26 -1.18
CA GLN A 54 7.20 22.16 -1.64
C GLN A 54 7.74 20.79 -1.22
N ILE A 55 9.07 20.63 -1.23
CA ILE A 55 9.75 19.42 -0.77
C ILE A 55 9.48 19.19 0.72
N GLU A 56 9.65 20.23 1.54
CA GLU A 56 9.40 20.15 2.98
C GLU A 56 7.93 19.82 3.28
N ALA A 57 6.99 20.54 2.66
CA ALA A 57 5.56 20.32 2.84
C ALA A 57 5.15 18.88 2.46
N LEU A 58 5.74 18.35 1.38
CA LEU A 58 5.50 16.99 0.92
C LEU A 58 6.07 15.94 1.88
N GLY A 59 7.27 16.16 2.40
CA GLY A 59 7.86 15.31 3.44
C GLY A 59 6.96 15.25 4.69
N VAL A 60 6.50 16.40 5.18
CA VAL A 60 5.58 16.47 6.34
C VAL A 60 4.26 15.74 6.06
N ALA A 61 3.70 15.89 4.85
CA ALA A 61 2.48 15.20 4.47
C ALA A 61 2.64 13.68 4.46
N LEU A 62 3.77 13.17 3.91
CA LEU A 62 4.06 11.74 3.88
C LEU A 62 4.28 11.16 5.28
N MET A 63 4.98 11.88 6.17
CA MET A 63 5.17 11.46 7.56
C MET A 63 3.84 11.35 8.32
N ARG A 64 2.95 12.33 8.16
CA ARG A 64 1.61 12.29 8.79
C ARG A 64 0.75 11.16 8.23
N LEU A 65 0.87 10.86 6.94
CA LEU A 65 0.18 9.73 6.34
C LEU A 65 0.70 8.41 6.89
N GLU A 66 2.02 8.26 7.06
CA GLU A 66 2.62 7.08 7.68
C GLU A 66 2.14 6.86 9.12
N GLU A 67 2.07 7.92 9.93
CA GLU A 67 1.52 7.88 11.29
C GLU A 67 0.05 7.45 11.31
N ALA A 68 -0.80 8.08 10.48
CA ALA A 68 -2.21 7.72 10.36
C ALA A 68 -2.42 6.28 9.86
N MET A 69 -1.55 5.80 8.97
CA MET A 69 -1.57 4.40 8.51
C MET A 69 -1.23 3.44 9.65
N GLY A 70 -0.26 3.78 10.50
CA GLY A 70 0.07 3.03 11.72
C GLY A 70 -1.13 2.91 12.65
N ASP A 71 -1.76 4.05 12.98
CA ASP A 71 -2.94 4.09 13.85
C ASP A 71 -4.11 3.25 13.31
N LEU A 72 -4.37 3.33 12.00
CA LEU A 72 -5.41 2.53 11.35
C LEU A 72 -5.07 1.04 11.35
N CYS A 73 -3.81 0.67 11.07
CA CYS A 73 -3.39 -0.72 11.13
C CYS A 73 -3.59 -1.29 12.54
N ASP A 74 -3.16 -0.57 13.57
CA ASP A 74 -3.33 -0.98 14.97
C ASP A 74 -4.80 -1.12 15.35
N HIS A 75 -5.64 -0.16 14.94
CA HIS A 75 -7.09 -0.19 15.19
C HIS A 75 -7.77 -1.45 14.61
N PHE A 76 -7.35 -1.89 13.43
CA PHE A 76 -7.91 -3.05 12.74
C PHE A 76 -7.15 -4.37 12.98
N GLY A 77 -6.16 -4.36 13.89
CA GLY A 77 -5.34 -5.53 14.20
C GLY A 77 -4.59 -6.06 12.98
N LEU A 78 -4.07 -5.15 12.17
CA LEU A 78 -3.25 -5.41 10.99
C LEU A 78 -1.81 -4.99 11.29
N ARG A 79 -0.85 -5.69 10.69
CA ARG A 79 0.55 -5.25 10.67
C ARG A 79 0.85 -4.63 9.30
N PRO A 80 1.84 -3.72 9.19
CA PRO A 80 2.23 -3.16 7.90
C PRO A 80 2.54 -4.22 6.84
N GLN A 81 3.14 -5.35 7.22
CA GLN A 81 3.44 -6.44 6.29
C GLN A 81 2.18 -7.12 5.74
N ASP A 82 1.06 -7.04 6.48
CA ASP A 82 -0.21 -7.59 6.03
C ASP A 82 -0.80 -6.75 4.89
N LEU A 83 -0.41 -5.49 4.71
CA LEU A 83 -0.87 -4.66 3.59
C LEU A 83 -0.30 -5.10 2.23
N ASN A 84 0.77 -5.90 2.20
CA ASN A 84 1.27 -6.36 0.92
C ASN A 84 0.49 -7.59 0.44
N LEU A 85 -0.44 -7.38 -0.49
CA LEU A 85 -1.28 -8.45 -1.05
C LEU A 85 -0.48 -9.29 -2.05
N ASP A 86 -0.56 -10.61 -1.90
CA ASP A 86 -0.07 -11.57 -2.89
C ASP A 86 -1.12 -11.75 -4.00
N LEU A 87 -0.73 -11.45 -5.24
CA LEU A 87 -1.56 -11.57 -6.43
C LEU A 87 -1.27 -12.87 -7.20
N GLY A 88 -0.48 -13.78 -6.62
CA GLY A 88 -0.07 -15.06 -7.20
C GLY A 88 0.95 -14.86 -8.33
N PRO A 89 0.63 -15.20 -9.59
CA PRO A 89 1.60 -15.12 -10.69
C PRO A 89 2.05 -13.69 -11.01
N LEU A 90 1.34 -12.67 -10.53
CA LEU A 90 1.72 -11.25 -10.68
C LEU A 90 2.66 -10.76 -9.57
N GLY A 91 2.97 -11.59 -8.58
CA GLY A 91 3.76 -11.21 -7.41
C GLY A 91 2.96 -10.41 -6.40
N THR A 92 3.65 -9.61 -5.59
CA THR A 92 3.03 -8.78 -4.55
C THR A 92 2.62 -7.41 -5.09
N LEU A 93 1.53 -6.84 -4.57
CA LEU A 93 1.03 -5.54 -5.06
C LEU A 93 1.97 -4.38 -4.74
N LEU A 94 2.50 -4.32 -3.52
CA LEU A 94 3.44 -3.29 -3.12
C LEU A 94 4.85 -3.69 -3.60
N PRO A 95 5.59 -2.77 -4.23
CA PRO A 95 6.97 -3.03 -4.63
C PRO A 95 7.83 -3.35 -3.41
N SER A 96 8.74 -4.30 -3.56
CA SER A 96 9.75 -4.58 -2.54
C SER A 96 10.74 -3.40 -2.49
N ASN A 97 11.05 -2.94 -1.29
CA ASN A 97 11.96 -1.83 -1.06
C ASN A 97 13.41 -2.32 -1.20
N ASP A 98 13.84 -2.61 -2.43
CA ASP A 98 15.23 -2.87 -2.82
C ASP A 98 15.92 -1.59 -3.33
#